data_AF-M0JX93-F1
#
_entry.id   AF-M0JX93-F1
#
_cell.length_a   1.000
_cell.length_b   1.000
_cell.length_c   1.000
_cell.angle_alpha   90.00
_cell.angle_beta   90.00
_cell.angle_gamma   90.00
#
_symmetry.space_group_name_H-M   'P 1'
#
loop_
_entity.id
_entity.type
_entity.pdbx_description
1 polymer ?
#
loop_
_entity_poly.entity_id
_entity_poly.type
_entity_poly.pdbx_seq_one_letter_code
_entity_poly.pdbx_strand_id
1 'polypeptide(L)'
;MVSRDTKLQIGVVSAVVLVWALLFRAVPLGPVASVVLVAATYFAVLAGTHLYLALAGDSETLPVAARWRYIGLAAVVAVVELLQGTVGSTSLGSGTVAHLLGGVFGVTVVSYLVYEARAGYLASRQ
;
A
#
# COMPACT_ATOMS: atom_id res chain seq x y z
N MET A 1 -10.96 -6.17 24.47
CA MET A 1 -11.30 -4.81 23.98
C MET A 1 -10.63 -4.62 22.62
N VAL A 2 -11.29 -3.98 21.64
CA VAL A 2 -10.70 -3.75 20.30
C VAL A 2 -9.66 -2.62 20.37
N SER A 3 -8.47 -2.83 19.80
CA SER A 3 -7.37 -1.86 19.83
C SER A 3 -7.69 -0.57 19.05
N ARG A 4 -6.96 0.51 19.33
CA ARG A 4 -7.08 1.78 18.61
C ARG A 4 -6.81 1.60 17.11
N ASP A 5 -5.73 0.90 16.75
CA ASP A 5 -5.39 0.58 15.36
C ASP A 5 -6.55 -0.11 14.63
N THR A 6 -7.17 -1.12 15.23
CA THR A 6 -8.29 -1.82 14.60
C THR A 6 -9.49 -0.92 14.39
N LYS A 7 -9.82 -0.05 15.36
CA LYS A 7 -10.92 0.92 15.20
C LYS A 7 -10.66 1.90 14.05
N LEU A 8 -9.43 2.41 13.96
CA LEU A 8 -9.04 3.31 12.87
C LEU A 8 -9.07 2.59 11.51
N GLN A 9 -8.58 1.35 11.44
CA GLN A 9 -8.60 0.55 10.22
C GLN A 9 -10.02 0.30 9.73
N ILE A 10 -10.94 -0.05 10.64
CA ILE A 10 -12.37 -0.18 10.31
C ILE A 10 -12.92 1.15 9.78
N GLY A 11 -12.58 2.27 10.41
CA GLY A 11 -12.99 3.60 9.97
C GLY A 11 -12.51 3.95 8.55
N VAL A 12 -11.22 3.74 8.27
CA VAL A 12 -10.61 3.99 6.95
C VAL A 12 -11.26 3.11 5.88
N VAL A 13 -11.36 1.80 6.12
CA VAL A 13 -11.98 0.87 5.15
C VAL A 13 -13.44 1.23 4.91
N SER A 14 -14.20 1.55 5.96
CA SER A 14 -15.60 1.96 5.83
C SER A 14 -15.75 3.24 5.01
N ALA A 15 -14.89 4.24 5.26
CA ALA A 15 -14.88 5.48 4.50
C ALA A 15 -14.58 5.24 3.01
N VAL A 16 -13.58 4.40 2.71
CA VAL A 16 -13.25 3.99 1.34
C VAL A 16 -14.44 3.32 0.65
N VAL A 17 -15.09 2.36 1.31
CA VAL A 17 -16.27 1.66 0.76
C VAL A 17 -17.40 2.65 0.46
N LEU A 18 -17.67 3.59 1.37
CA LEU A 18 -18.68 4.63 1.16
C LEU A 18 -18.32 5.54 -0.03
N VAL A 19 -17.06 5.97 -0.12
CA VAL A 19 -16.57 6.79 -1.25
C VAL A 19 -16.75 6.04 -2.57
N TRP A 20 -16.39 4.76 -2.62
CA TRP A 20 -16.59 3.91 -3.80
C TRP A 20 -18.07 3.79 -4.19
N ALA A 21 -18.95 3.49 -3.23
CA ALA A 21 -20.38 3.36 -3.46
C ALA A 21 -21.01 4.65 -4.03
N LEU A 22 -20.55 5.81 -3.58
CA LEU A 22 -21.00 7.11 -4.10
C LEU A 22 -20.42 7.42 -5.48
N LEU A 23 -19.12 7.17 -5.70
CA LEU A 23 -18.42 7.43 -6.96
C LEU A 23 -19.02 6.65 -8.14
N PHE A 24 -19.23 5.35 -8.00
CA PHE A 24 -19.78 4.51 -9.08
C PHE A 24 -21.19 4.89 -9.49
N ARG A 25 -21.93 5.56 -8.61
CA ARG A 25 -23.28 6.03 -8.92
C ARG A 25 -23.28 7.36 -9.66
N ALA A 26 -22.23 8.17 -9.49
CA ALA A 26 -22.22 9.57 -9.89
C ALA A 26 -21.32 9.88 -11.09
N VAL A 27 -20.23 9.14 -11.28
CA VAL A 27 -19.19 9.51 -12.25
C VAL A 27 -18.72 8.29 -13.06
N PRO A 28 -18.87 8.29 -14.40
CA PRO A 28 -18.20 7.30 -15.24
C PRO A 28 -16.70 7.64 -15.29
N LEU A 29 -15.85 6.73 -14.81
CA LEU A 29 -14.40 6.91 -14.80
C LEU A 29 -13.79 6.38 -16.10
N GLY A 30 -12.92 7.18 -16.71
CA GLY A 30 -12.07 6.73 -17.80
C GLY A 30 -10.96 5.77 -17.32
N PRO A 31 -10.28 5.05 -18.21
CA PRO A 31 -9.32 3.99 -17.85
C PRO A 31 -8.23 4.46 -16.88
N VAL A 32 -7.60 5.60 -17.14
CA VAL A 32 -6.53 6.15 -16.28
C VAL A 32 -7.06 6.54 -14.90
N ALA A 33 -8.23 7.18 -14.84
CA ALA A 33 -8.84 7.58 -13.58
C ALA A 33 -9.21 6.35 -12.73
N SER A 34 -9.68 5.28 -13.36
CA SER A 34 -9.96 4.00 -12.69
C SER A 34 -8.69 3.39 -12.09
N VAL A 35 -7.58 3.36 -12.83
CA VAL A 35 -6.29 2.86 -12.32
C VAL A 35 -5.80 3.70 -11.13
N VAL A 36 -5.85 5.03 -11.25
CA VAL A 36 -5.47 5.94 -10.16
C VAL A 36 -6.33 5.71 -8.92
N LEU A 37 -7.64 5.57 -9.09
CA LEU A 37 -8.56 5.30 -7.99
C LEU A 37 -8.22 3.98 -7.30
N VAL A 38 -7.95 2.92 -8.06
CA VAL A 38 -7.55 1.60 -7.52
C VAL A 38 -6.24 1.71 -6.74
N ALA A 39 -5.20 2.30 -7.33
CA ALA A 39 -3.91 2.48 -6.67
C ALA A 39 -4.01 3.30 -5.37
N ALA A 40 -4.74 4.41 -5.40
CA ALA A 40 -4.99 5.25 -4.23
C ALA A 40 -5.79 4.51 -3.15
N THR A 41 -6.76 3.71 -3.56
CA THR A 41 -7.59 2.89 -2.66
C THR A 41 -6.75 1.82 -1.96
N TYR A 42 -5.91 1.11 -2.70
CA TYR A 42 -4.98 0.13 -2.12
C TYR A 42 -4.06 0.77 -1.09
N PHE A 43 -3.48 1.93 -1.41
CA PHE A 43 -2.65 2.67 -0.47
C PHE A 43 -3.43 3.09 0.78
N ALA A 44 -4.62 3.67 0.61
CA ALA A 44 -5.44 4.14 1.72
C ALA A 44 -5.87 2.99 2.64
N VAL A 45 -6.34 1.88 2.07
CA VAL A 45 -6.78 0.70 2.83
C VAL A 45 -5.61 0.05 3.55
N LEU A 46 -4.48 -0.16 2.88
CA LEU A 46 -3.36 -0.86 3.49
C LEU A 46 -2.59 0.04 4.45
N ALA A 47 -2.18 1.22 4.00
CA ALA A 47 -1.25 2.09 4.74
C ALA A 47 -1.89 3.30 5.40
N GLY A 48 -3.16 3.65 5.13
CA GLY A 48 -3.77 4.89 5.63
C GLY A 48 -3.76 5.01 7.16
N THR A 49 -4.14 3.94 7.86
CA THR A 49 -4.07 3.89 9.33
C THR A 49 -2.64 4.00 9.83
N HIS A 50 -1.69 3.30 9.19
CA HIS A 50 -0.28 3.36 9.56
C HIS A 50 0.32 4.74 9.34
N LEU A 51 -0.05 5.41 8.25
CA LEU A 51 0.36 6.78 7.93
C LEU A 51 -0.15 7.75 8.99
N TYR A 52 -1.43 7.70 9.32
CA TYR A 52 -2.01 8.55 10.37
C TYR A 52 -1.29 8.34 11.71
N LEU A 53 -1.11 7.09 12.13
CA LEU A 53 -0.48 6.76 13.41
C LEU A 53 1.02 7.10 13.43
N ALA A 54 1.73 6.91 12.32
CA ALA A 54 3.14 7.30 12.20
C ALA A 54 3.32 8.82 12.29
N LEU A 55 2.44 9.59 11.63
CA LEU A 55 2.42 11.05 11.72
C LEU A 55 2.06 11.54 13.13
N ALA A 56 1.17 10.83 13.83
CA ALA A 56 0.82 11.11 15.22
C ALA A 56 1.90 10.68 16.23
N GLY A 57 2.97 10.01 15.78
CA GLY A 57 4.02 9.48 16.65
C GLY A 57 3.58 8.32 17.55
N ASP A 58 2.48 7.63 17.20
CA ASP A 58 1.92 6.56 18.02
C ASP A 58 2.68 5.23 17.82
N SER A 59 3.26 4.76 18.93
CA SER A 59 4.01 3.51 19.01
C SER A 59 3.38 2.45 19.92
N GLU A 60 2.10 2.57 20.30
CA GLU A 60 1.46 1.69 21.30
C GLU A 60 1.50 0.21 20.89
N THR A 61 1.12 -0.08 19.64
CA THR A 61 1.02 -1.46 19.11
C THR A 61 2.19 -1.85 18.21
N LEU A 62 2.75 -0.88 17.48
CA LEU A 62 3.85 -1.05 16.53
C LEU A 62 4.79 0.14 16.60
N PRO A 63 6.12 -0.06 16.57
CA PRO A 63 7.07 1.05 16.51
C PRO A 63 6.83 1.96 15.31
N VAL A 64 6.92 3.28 15.49
CA VAL A 64 6.74 4.28 14.43
C VAL A 64 7.66 4.01 13.22
N ALA A 65 8.90 3.58 13.47
CA ALA A 65 9.83 3.21 12.41
C ALA A 65 9.31 2.05 11.54
N ALA A 66 8.68 1.03 12.14
CA ALA A 66 8.10 -0.08 11.40
C ALA A 66 6.91 0.38 10.55
N ARG A 67 6.09 1.33 11.05
CA ARG A 67 5.00 1.93 10.27
C ARG A 67 5.52 2.62 9.02
N TRP A 68 6.59 3.41 9.11
CA TRP A 68 7.20 4.07 7.95
C TRP A 68 7.72 3.09 6.89
N ARG A 69 8.31 1.97 7.30
CA ARG A 69 8.76 0.92 6.37
C ARG A 69 7.59 0.28 5.63
N TYR A 70 6.51 -0.03 6.35
CA TYR A 70 5.30 -0.57 5.74
C TYR A 70 4.60 0.43 4.80
N ILE A 71 4.54 1.72 5.17
CA ILE A 71 4.04 2.80 4.31
C ILE A 71 4.85 2.89 3.02
N GLY A 72 6.18 2.80 3.13
CA GLY A 72 7.08 2.79 1.97
C GLY A 72 6.79 1.61 1.02
N LEU A 73 6.60 0.41 1.56
CA LEU A 73 6.19 -0.75 0.77
C LEU A 73 4.85 -0.50 0.06
N ALA A 74 3.82 -0.08 0.80
CA ALA A 74 2.50 0.19 0.23
C ALA A 74 2.53 1.28 -0.87
N ALA A 75 3.36 2.30 -0.70
CA ALA A 75 3.58 3.33 -1.72
C ALA A 75 4.19 2.74 -2.99
N VAL A 76 5.20 1.87 -2.87
CA VAL A 76 5.79 1.17 -4.02
C VAL A 76 4.75 0.30 -4.71
N VAL A 77 3.92 -0.44 -3.96
CA VAL A 77 2.84 -1.25 -4.54
C VAL A 77 1.84 -0.39 -5.31
N ALA A 78 1.41 0.73 -4.74
CA ALA A 78 0.49 1.65 -5.42
C ALA A 78 1.10 2.24 -6.71
N VAL A 79 2.38 2.58 -6.71
CA VAL A 79 3.10 3.06 -7.90
C VAL A 79 3.23 1.94 -8.95
N VAL A 80 3.55 0.72 -8.55
CA VAL A 80 3.63 -0.44 -9.44
C VAL A 80 2.27 -0.70 -10.09
N GLU A 81 1.18 -0.67 -9.32
CA GLU A 81 -0.17 -0.85 -9.85
C GLU A 81 -0.53 0.25 -10.84
N LEU A 82 -0.22 1.51 -10.51
CA LEU A 82 -0.41 2.64 -11.40
C LEU A 82 0.32 2.43 -12.73
N LEU A 83 1.61 2.11 -12.68
CA LEU A 83 2.43 1.91 -13.87
C LEU A 83 1.98 0.70 -14.70
N GLN A 84 1.60 -0.40 -14.04
CA GLN A 84 1.05 -1.57 -14.74
C GLN A 84 -0.24 -1.21 -15.47
N GLY A 85 -1.17 -0.51 -14.82
CA GLY A 85 -2.44 -0.12 -15.41
C GLY A 85 -2.31 0.93 -16.53
N THR A 86 -1.27 1.78 -16.52
CA THR A 86 -1.10 2.83 -17.53
C THR A 86 -0.21 2.43 -18.71
N VAL A 87 0.89 1.72 -18.44
CA VAL A 87 1.95 1.45 -19.42
C VAL A 87 2.40 0.00 -19.43
N GLY A 88 1.78 -0.89 -18.66
CA GLY A 88 2.23 -2.27 -18.46
C GLY A 88 2.31 -3.11 -19.75
N SER A 89 1.46 -2.82 -20.74
CA SER A 89 1.47 -3.50 -22.06
C SER A 89 2.55 -3.00 -23.02
N THR A 90 3.26 -1.93 -22.67
CA THR A 90 4.35 -1.38 -23.50
C THR A 90 5.47 -2.40 -23.64
N SER A 91 5.88 -2.66 -24.89
CA SER A 91 6.96 -3.60 -25.19
C SER A 91 8.32 -3.05 -24.71
N LEU A 92 9.13 -3.91 -24.11
CA LEU A 92 10.48 -3.62 -23.67
C LEU A 92 11.39 -4.81 -24.01
N GLY A 93 12.09 -4.72 -25.14
CA GLY A 93 12.86 -5.85 -25.68
C GLY A 93 11.96 -7.05 -25.97
N SER A 94 12.29 -8.22 -25.42
CA SER A 94 11.50 -9.45 -25.54
C SER A 94 10.32 -9.56 -24.56
N GLY A 95 10.18 -8.60 -23.64
CA GLY A 95 9.13 -8.58 -22.61
C GLY A 95 8.25 -7.33 -22.69
N THR A 96 7.55 -7.06 -21.60
CA THR A 96 6.72 -5.87 -21.42
C THR A 96 7.12 -5.14 -20.13
N VAL A 97 6.68 -3.89 -19.99
CA VAL A 97 6.86 -3.14 -18.74
C VAL A 97 6.25 -3.89 -17.54
N ALA A 98 5.13 -4.58 -17.71
CA ALA A 98 4.53 -5.39 -16.65
C ALA A 98 5.45 -6.51 -16.15
N HIS A 99 6.18 -7.20 -17.05
CA HIS A 99 7.14 -8.23 -16.66
C HIS A 99 8.28 -7.66 -15.79
N LEU A 100 8.81 -6.49 -16.18
CA LEU A 100 9.83 -5.78 -15.40
C LEU A 100 9.30 -5.37 -14.02
N LEU A 101 8.11 -4.77 -13.98
CA LEU A 101 7.48 -4.32 -12.74
C LEU A 101 7.16 -5.49 -11.80
N GLY A 102 6.75 -6.65 -12.33
CA GLY A 102 6.57 -7.87 -11.54
C GLY A 102 7.86 -8.33 -10.87
N GLY A 103 9.00 -8.26 -11.58
CA GLY A 103 10.33 -8.53 -11.01
C GLY A 103 10.71 -7.55 -9.90
N VAL A 104 10.53 -6.25 -10.13
CA VAL A 104 10.78 -5.19 -9.13
C VAL A 104 9.91 -5.38 -7.90
N PHE A 105 8.63 -5.70 -8.09
CA PHE A 105 7.70 -6.00 -7.00
C PHE A 105 8.18 -7.20 -6.18
N GLY A 106 8.54 -8.31 -6.83
CA GLY A 106 9.06 -9.50 -6.16
C GLY A 106 10.30 -9.21 -5.32
N VAL A 107 11.29 -8.51 -5.89
CA VAL A 107 12.51 -8.10 -5.17
C VAL A 107 12.17 -7.18 -3.99
N THR A 108 11.24 -6.24 -4.16
CA THR A 108 10.82 -5.32 -3.10
C THR A 108 10.19 -6.06 -1.93
N VAL A 109 9.25 -6.98 -2.21
CA VAL A 109 8.58 -7.78 -1.18
C VAL A 109 9.58 -8.65 -0.42
N VAL A 110 10.44 -9.36 -1.13
CA VAL A 110 11.47 -10.21 -0.50
C VAL A 110 12.41 -9.35 0.36
N SER A 111 12.88 -8.23 -0.16
CA SER A 111 13.77 -7.32 0.56
C SER A 111 13.11 -6.76 1.83
N TYR A 112 11.84 -6.36 1.74
CA TYR A 112 11.05 -5.91 2.89
C TYR A 112 10.92 -7.00 3.96
N LEU A 113 10.57 -8.22 3.55
CA LEU A 113 10.40 -9.35 4.47
C LEU A 113 11.71 -9.72 5.18
N VAL A 114 12.82 -9.77 4.43
CA VAL A 114 14.16 -10.01 5.00
C VAL A 114 14.54 -8.90 5.98
N TYR A 115 14.25 -7.64 5.64
CA TYR A 115 14.51 -6.50 6.51
C TYR A 115 13.72 -6.60 7.82
N GLU A 116 12.40 -6.85 7.76
CA GLU A 116 11.56 -6.96 8.96
C GLU A 116 11.93 -8.19 9.81
N ALA A 117 12.24 -9.33 9.18
CA ALA A 117 12.71 -10.52 9.88
C ALA A 117 14.02 -10.23 10.65
N ARG A 118 14.98 -9.56 9.99
CA ARG A 118 16.24 -9.16 10.63
C ARG A 118 16.00 -8.18 11.79
N ALA A 119 15.13 -7.17 11.59
CA ALA A 119 14.81 -6.19 12.61
C ALA A 119 14.15 -6.85 13.84
N GLY A 120 13.19 -7.75 13.61
CA GLY A 120 12.54 -8.51 14.68
C GLY A 120 13.52 -9.42 15.43
N TYR A 121 14.40 -10.11 14.71
CA TYR A 121 15.44 -10.95 15.32
C TYR A 121 16.38 -10.14 16.23
N LEU A 122 16.87 -8.99 15.76
CA LEU A 122 17.76 -8.15 16.56
C LEU A 122 17.05 -7.57 17.80
N ALA A 123 15.77 -7.18 17.67
CA ALA A 123 14.97 -6.71 18.80
C ALA A 123 14.77 -7.79 19.87
N SER A 124 14.66 -9.07 19.47
CA SER A 124 14.50 -10.19 20.43
C SER A 124 15.77 -10.55 21.22
N ARG A 125 16.93 -9.98 20.85
CA ARG A 125 18.21 -10.20 21.53
C ARG A 125 18.60 -9.09 22.50
N GLN A 126 17.79 -8.04 22.61
CA GLN A 126 17.93 -6.96 23.57
C GLN A 126 17.03 -7.22 24.77
#